data_AF-A0A7C7QU14-F1
#
_entry.id   AF-A0A7C7QU14-F1
#
_cell.length_a   1.000
_cell.length_b   1.000
_cell.length_c   1.000
_cell.angle_alpha   90.00
_cell.angle_beta   90.00
_cell.angle_gamma   90.00
#
_symmetry.space_group_name_H-M   'P 1'
#
loop_
_entity.id
_entity.type
_entity.pdbx_description
1 polymer ?
#
loop_
_entity_poly.entity_id
_entity_poly.type
_entity_poly.pdbx_seq_one_letter_code
_entity_poly.pdbx_strand_id
1 'polypeptide(L)'
;MYRNVAEELKRLIQNNPIGEIDLKDLLKPRGYAYRVAHELKITKVQVRKIYAEFKGIYESLKRNGWKFDEEILTRLYMLYPIIEYQKNRRVLDKSFADLITALIENIEKFPNKKNIETAEKFFTAIVAYIPTKD
;
A
#
# COMPACT_ATOMS: atom_id res chain seq x y z
N MET A 1 -12.97 -8.08 -20.73
CA MET A 1 -11.74 -7.40 -20.29
C MET A 1 -11.64 -7.56 -18.79
N TYR A 2 -10.76 -8.43 -18.28
CA TYR A 2 -10.64 -8.65 -16.83
C TYR A 2 -10.21 -7.33 -16.17
N ARG A 3 -11.07 -6.77 -15.30
CA ARG A 3 -10.72 -5.60 -14.50
C ARG A 3 -9.57 -6.01 -13.58
N ASN A 4 -8.39 -5.42 -13.78
CA ASN A 4 -7.27 -5.56 -12.87
C ASN A 4 -7.68 -4.97 -11.51
N VAL A 5 -7.69 -5.80 -10.45
CA VAL A 5 -8.10 -5.38 -9.11
C VAL A 5 -7.31 -4.18 -8.57
N ALA A 6 -6.04 -4.05 -8.97
CA ALA A 6 -5.20 -2.93 -8.56
C ALA A 6 -5.69 -1.61 -9.18
N GLU A 7 -6.09 -1.65 -10.45
CA GLU A 7 -6.67 -0.48 -11.14
C GLU A 7 -8.05 -0.12 -10.59
N GLU A 8 -8.85 -1.12 -10.20
CA GLU A 8 -10.13 -0.91 -9.54
C GLU A 8 -9.95 -0.18 -8.20
N LEU A 9 -9.08 -0.70 -7.33
CA LEU A 9 -8.80 -0.09 -6.03
C LEU A 9 -8.15 1.30 -6.18
N LYS A 10 -7.21 1.45 -7.11
CA LYS A 10 -6.58 2.73 -7.43
C LYS A 10 -7.62 3.80 -7.77
N ARG A 11 -8.60 3.49 -8.61
CA ARG A 11 -9.70 4.42 -8.95
C ARG A 11 -10.56 4.76 -7.74
N LEU A 12 -10.82 3.79 -6.88
CA LEU A 12 -11.58 3.99 -5.64
C LEU A 12 -10.88 4.99 -4.71
N ILE A 13 -9.57 4.86 -4.53
CA ILE A 13 -8.78 5.69 -3.60
C ILE A 13 -8.31 7.02 -4.21
N GLN A 14 -8.43 7.22 -5.53
CA GLN A 14 -7.98 8.46 -6.17
C GLN A 14 -8.74 9.69 -5.63
N ASN A 15 -10.01 9.52 -5.29
CA ASN A 15 -10.87 10.59 -4.81
C ASN A 15 -11.44 10.35 -3.40
N ASN A 16 -11.36 9.14 -2.86
CA ASN A 16 -11.88 8.80 -1.55
C ASN A 16 -10.75 8.46 -0.58
N PRO A 17 -10.76 8.94 0.68
CA PRO A 17 -9.81 8.49 1.69
C PRO A 17 -9.83 6.97 1.85
N ILE A 18 -8.66 6.32 1.87
CA ILE A 18 -8.56 4.85 2.04
C ILE A 18 -9.29 4.38 3.31
N GLY A 19 -9.28 5.18 4.37
CA GLY A 19 -9.96 4.88 5.63
C GLY A 19 -11.48 4.91 5.56
N GLU A 20 -12.09 5.33 4.46
CA GLU A 20 -13.54 5.26 4.23
C GLU A 20 -13.97 3.99 3.49
N ILE A 21 -13.01 3.24 2.94
CA ILE A 21 -13.30 1.96 2.31
C ILE A 21 -13.63 0.93 3.38
N ASP A 22 -14.63 0.09 3.11
CA ASP A 22 -15.01 -0.98 4.00
C ASP A 22 -13.81 -1.91 4.29
N LEU A 23 -13.47 -2.02 5.57
CA LEU A 23 -12.31 -2.79 6.00
C LEU A 23 -12.49 -4.28 5.71
N LYS A 24 -13.73 -4.77 5.75
CA LYS A 24 -14.04 -6.17 5.45
C LYS A 24 -13.75 -6.45 3.97
N ASP A 25 -14.13 -5.57 3.05
CA ASP A 25 -13.82 -5.68 1.62
C ASP A 25 -12.32 -5.55 1.31
N LEU A 26 -11.58 -4.73 2.08
CA LEU A 26 -10.14 -4.62 1.95
C LEU A 26 -9.40 -5.90 2.37
N LEU A 27 -9.81 -6.53 3.49
CA LEU A 27 -8.98 -7.52 4.18
C LEU A 27 -9.43 -8.98 4.07
N LYS A 28 -10.73 -9.26 3.86
CA LYS A 28 -11.22 -10.65 3.87
C LYS A 28 -10.65 -11.48 2.71
N PRO A 29 -10.66 -12.82 2.83
CA PRO A 29 -10.39 -13.69 1.70
C PRO A 29 -11.29 -13.30 0.52
N ARG A 30 -10.74 -13.31 -0.70
CA ARG A 30 -11.38 -12.81 -1.94
C ARG A 30 -11.63 -11.29 -2.00
N GLY A 31 -11.30 -10.53 -0.95
CA GLY A 31 -11.28 -9.06 -0.95
C GLY A 31 -10.09 -8.48 -1.70
N TYR A 32 -9.91 -7.15 -1.63
CA TYR A 32 -8.89 -6.44 -2.39
C TYR A 32 -7.47 -6.94 -2.12
N ALA A 33 -7.06 -7.08 -0.85
CA ALA A 33 -5.70 -7.51 -0.52
C ALA A 33 -5.38 -8.92 -1.04
N TYR A 34 -6.33 -9.85 -0.89
CA TYR A 34 -6.21 -11.22 -1.40
C TYR A 34 -6.04 -11.22 -2.92
N ARG A 35 -6.94 -10.52 -3.62
CA ARG A 35 -6.95 -10.45 -5.08
C ARG A 35 -5.68 -9.79 -5.62
N VAL A 36 -5.22 -8.68 -5.02
CA VAL A 36 -3.96 -8.02 -5.39
C VAL A 36 -2.79 -9.01 -5.25
N ALA A 37 -2.72 -9.75 -4.15
CA ALA A 37 -1.63 -10.71 -3.93
C ALA A 37 -1.61 -11.86 -4.95
N HIS A 38 -2.78 -12.36 -5.34
CA HIS A 38 -2.91 -13.53 -6.22
C HIS A 38 -2.93 -13.18 -7.72
N GLU A 39 -3.65 -12.12 -8.11
CA GLU A 39 -3.82 -11.72 -9.52
C GLU A 39 -2.51 -11.14 -10.09
N LEU A 40 -1.75 -10.39 -9.27
CA LEU A 40 -0.50 -9.75 -9.72
C LEU A 40 0.74 -10.65 -9.56
N LYS A 41 0.58 -11.86 -9.01
CA LYS A 41 1.67 -12.82 -8.76
C LYS A 41 2.88 -12.21 -8.05
N ILE A 42 2.63 -11.24 -7.16
CA ILE A 42 3.66 -10.57 -6.38
C ILE A 42 4.31 -11.57 -5.41
N THR A 43 5.61 -11.41 -5.19
CA THR A 43 6.41 -12.22 -4.27
C THR A 43 6.70 -11.43 -3.00
N LYS A 44 6.96 -12.15 -1.90
CA LYS A 44 7.29 -11.52 -0.62
C LYS A 44 8.49 -10.59 -0.73
N VAL A 45 9.49 -10.96 -1.55
CA VAL A 45 10.71 -10.14 -1.75
C VAL A 45 10.38 -8.79 -2.40
N GLN A 46 9.46 -8.78 -3.38
CA GLN A 46 9.07 -7.56 -4.10
C GLN A 46 8.36 -6.56 -3.18
N VAL A 47 7.53 -7.05 -2.24
CA VAL A 47 6.76 -6.19 -1.33
C VAL A 47 7.56 -5.80 -0.08
N ARG A 48 8.47 -6.66 0.39
CA ARG A 48 9.12 -6.52 1.70
C ARG A 48 9.81 -5.17 1.90
N LYS A 49 10.57 -4.68 0.91
CA LYS A 49 11.31 -3.42 1.07
C LYS A 49 10.36 -2.25 1.28
N ILE A 50 9.35 -2.11 0.41
CA ILE A 50 8.37 -1.02 0.49
C ILE A 50 7.55 -1.13 1.77
N TYR A 51 7.12 -2.35 2.12
CA TYR A 51 6.38 -2.60 3.35
C TYR A 51 7.19 -2.25 4.60
N ALA A 52 8.47 -2.62 4.66
CA ALA A 52 9.32 -2.32 5.82
C ALA A 52 9.49 -0.80 6.03
N GLU A 53 9.73 -0.06 4.96
CA GLU A 53 9.84 1.40 5.01
C GLU A 53 8.52 2.04 5.44
N PHE A 54 7.40 1.62 4.84
CA PHE A 54 6.06 2.08 5.19
C PHE A 54 5.72 1.77 6.66
N LYS A 55 6.01 0.55 7.13
CA LYS A 55 5.83 0.13 8.52
C LYS A 55 6.65 1.00 9.46
N GLY A 56 7.88 1.35 9.08
CA GLY A 56 8.72 2.27 9.84
C GLY A 56 8.10 3.66 10.00
N ILE A 57 7.43 4.18 8.96
CA ILE A 57 6.72 5.47 9.01
C ILE A 57 5.51 5.36 9.94
N TYR A 58 4.71 4.30 9.77
CA TYR A 58 3.56 4.03 10.61
C TYR A 58 3.93 3.95 12.10
N GLU A 59 5.00 3.23 12.45
CA GLU A 59 5.44 3.09 13.84
C GLU A 59 5.96 4.42 14.40
N SER A 60 6.62 5.26 13.60
CA SER A 60 7.00 6.62 14.02
C SER A 60 5.79 7.50 14.26
N LEU A 61 4.79 7.48 13.37
CA LEU A 61 3.52 8.19 13.56
C LEU A 61 2.83 7.74 14.86
N LYS A 62 2.77 6.44 15.10
CA LYS A 62 2.17 5.86 16.30
C LYS A 62 2.88 6.33 17.58
N ARG A 63 4.22 6.40 17.59
CA ARG A 63 5.01 6.90 18.73
C ARG A 63 4.87 8.41 18.95
N ASN A 64 4.73 9.18 17.86
CA ASN A 64 4.67 10.64 17.90
C ASN A 64 3.24 11.21 17.96
N GLY A 65 2.25 10.39 18.31
CA GLY A 65 0.87 10.85 18.49
C GLY A 65 0.15 11.19 17.18
N TRP A 66 0.49 10.52 16.08
CA TRP A 66 -0.11 10.67 14.75
C TRP A 66 0.09 12.05 14.10
N LYS A 67 1.18 12.72 14.45
CA LYS A 67 1.57 14.01 13.87
C LYS A 67 2.29 13.80 12.53
N PHE A 68 1.73 14.36 11.47
CA PHE A 68 2.35 14.39 10.13
C PHE A 68 3.22 15.64 10.01
N ASP A 69 4.38 15.60 10.67
CA ASP A 69 5.41 16.65 10.56
C ASP A 69 6.26 16.48 9.30
N GLU A 70 7.17 17.43 9.08
CA GLU A 70 8.06 17.45 7.91
C GLU A 70 8.94 16.19 7.81
N GLU A 71 9.35 15.60 8.94
CA GLU A 71 10.14 14.37 8.96
C GLU A 71 9.32 13.19 8.42
N ILE A 72 8.09 13.03 8.91
CA ILE A 72 7.18 11.99 8.43
C ILE A 72 6.85 12.18 6.95
N LEU A 73 6.55 13.40 6.52
CA LEU A 73 6.27 13.71 5.11
C LEU A 73 7.48 13.41 4.22
N THR A 74 8.69 13.80 4.65
CA THR A 74 9.93 13.48 3.93
C THR A 74 10.09 11.96 3.76
N ARG A 75 9.81 11.18 4.79
CA ARG A 75 9.88 9.72 4.71
C ARG A 75 8.81 9.11 3.80
N LEU A 76 7.60 9.67 3.77
CA LEU A 76 6.57 9.29 2.79
C LEU A 76 7.05 9.58 1.37
N TYR A 77 7.61 10.77 1.12
CA TYR A 77 8.14 11.13 -0.20
C TYR A 77 9.29 10.23 -0.65
N MET A 78 10.11 9.73 0.27
CA MET A 78 11.17 8.76 -0.04
C MET A 78 10.64 7.41 -0.54
N LEU A 79 9.36 7.09 -0.36
CA LEU A 79 8.77 5.88 -0.92
C LEU A 79 8.65 5.96 -2.46
N TYR A 80 8.39 7.13 -3.05
CA TYR A 80 8.30 7.29 -4.51
C TYR A 80 9.56 6.82 -5.25
N PRO A 81 10.79 7.31 -4.95
CA PRO A 81 11.99 6.84 -5.63
C PRO A 81 12.28 5.35 -5.35
N ILE A 82 11.90 4.84 -4.17
CA ILE A 82 12.03 3.40 -3.87
C ILE A 82 11.14 2.57 -4.78
N ILE A 83 9.88 2.97 -4.95
CA ILE A 83 8.91 2.29 -5.82
C ILE A 83 9.38 2.36 -7.28
N GLU A 84 9.74 3.55 -7.74
CA GLU A 84 10.17 3.78 -9.12
C GLU A 84 11.44 2.99 -9.45
N TYR A 85 12.41 2.94 -8.54
CA TYR A 85 13.61 2.12 -8.68
C TYR A 85 13.27 0.63 -8.81
N GLN A 86 12.37 0.10 -7.96
CA GLN A 86 11.97 -1.31 -8.01
C GLN A 86 11.16 -1.65 -9.27
N LYS A 87 10.31 -0.72 -9.72
CA LYS A 87 9.56 -0.81 -10.98
C LYS A 87 10.50 -0.85 -12.19
N ASN A 88 11.49 0.05 -12.25
CA ASN A 88 12.45 0.12 -13.34
C ASN A 88 13.35 -1.12 -13.44
N ARG A 89 13.68 -1.74 -12.30
CA ARG A 89 14.39 -3.03 -12.25
C ARG A 89 13.52 -4.23 -12.64
N ARG A 90 12.25 -4.01 -13.01
CA ARG A 90 11.24 -5.06 -13.24
C ARG A 90 11.10 -6.02 -12.07
N VAL A 91 11.48 -5.55 -10.87
CA VAL A 91 11.29 -6.28 -9.62
C VAL A 91 9.84 -6.08 -9.20
N LEU A 92 9.27 -4.88 -9.32
CA LEU A 92 7.88 -4.65 -8.94
C LEU A 92 6.95 -4.76 -10.15
N ASP A 93 5.82 -5.47 -10.00
CA ASP A 93 4.75 -5.43 -11.02
C ASP A 93 4.28 -3.98 -11.21
N LYS A 94 4.05 -3.58 -12.46
CA LYS A 94 3.66 -2.20 -12.77
C LYS A 94 2.34 -1.81 -12.11
N SER A 95 1.34 -2.68 -12.16
CA SER A 95 0.03 -2.40 -11.58
C SER A 95 0.12 -2.31 -10.06
N PHE A 96 0.94 -3.16 -9.44
CA PHE A 96 1.22 -3.08 -8.01
C PHE A 96 1.94 -1.77 -7.65
N ALA A 97 2.98 -1.41 -8.41
CA ALA A 97 3.70 -0.15 -8.21
C ALA A 97 2.76 1.06 -8.28
N ASP A 98 1.94 1.12 -9.32
CA ASP A 98 1.00 2.22 -9.54
C ASP A 98 -0.09 2.27 -8.45
N LEU A 99 -0.51 1.12 -7.91
CA LEU A 99 -1.42 1.05 -6.75
C LEU A 99 -0.78 1.58 -5.48
N ILE A 100 0.47 1.19 -5.18
CA ILE A 100 1.15 1.66 -3.98
C ILE A 100 1.42 3.16 -4.06
N THR A 101 1.84 3.66 -5.22
CA THR A 101 1.99 5.10 -5.46
C THR A 101 0.68 5.83 -5.16
N ALA A 102 -0.45 5.36 -5.70
CA ALA A 102 -1.76 5.96 -5.44
C ALA A 102 -2.17 5.89 -3.97
N LEU A 103 -1.75 4.86 -3.23
CA LEU A 103 -1.99 4.76 -1.79
C LEU A 103 -1.21 5.81 -1.00
N ILE A 104 0.04 6.07 -1.38
CA ILE A 104 0.88 7.11 -0.76
C ILE A 104 0.29 8.49 -1.05
N GLU A 105 -0.05 8.77 -2.31
CA GLU A 105 -0.73 10.01 -2.72
C GLU A 105 -2.04 10.22 -1.94
N ASN A 106 -2.81 9.14 -1.69
CA ASN A 106 -4.03 9.22 -0.90
C ASN A 106 -3.76 9.61 0.56
N ILE A 107 -2.72 9.07 1.18
CA ILE A 107 -2.32 9.41 2.55
C ILE A 107 -1.86 10.88 2.62
N GLU A 108 -1.10 11.35 1.64
CA GLU A 108 -0.67 12.75 1.55
C GLU A 108 -1.86 13.70 1.40
N LYS A 109 -2.82 13.33 0.55
CA LYS A 109 -4.05 14.11 0.34
C LYS A 109 -4.95 14.13 1.58
N PHE A 110 -4.92 13.06 2.38
CA PHE A 110 -5.77 12.89 3.55
C PHE A 110 -4.95 12.41 4.77
N PRO A 111 -4.07 13.26 5.35
CA PRO A 111 -3.10 12.85 6.36
C PRO A 111 -3.77 12.73 7.73
N ASN A 112 -4.28 11.53 8.03
CA ASN A 112 -4.87 11.23 9.34
C ASN A 112 -4.61 9.79 9.77
N LYS A 113 -4.82 9.55 11.08
CA LYS A 113 -4.65 8.25 11.72
C LYS A 113 -5.41 7.12 11.02
N LYS A 114 -6.69 7.35 10.69
CA LYS A 114 -7.56 6.31 10.11
C LYS A 114 -7.02 5.83 8.77
N ASN A 115 -6.54 6.75 7.93
CA ASN A 115 -6.01 6.43 6.61
C ASN A 115 -4.69 5.66 6.69
N ILE A 116 -3.73 6.11 7.51
CA ILE A 116 -2.45 5.41 7.66
C ILE A 116 -2.64 4.01 8.29
N GLU A 117 -3.53 3.88 9.29
CA GLU A 117 -3.86 2.58 9.89
C GLU A 117 -4.52 1.63 8.89
N THR A 118 -5.42 2.15 8.05
CA THR A 118 -6.10 1.34 7.03
C THR A 118 -5.13 0.88 5.94
N ALA A 119 -4.25 1.79 5.49
CA ALA A 119 -3.18 1.47 4.55
C ALA A 119 -2.19 0.42 5.12
N GLU A 120 -1.82 0.53 6.40
CA GLU A 120 -0.96 -0.44 7.08
C GLU A 120 -1.60 -1.83 7.15
N LYS A 121 -2.88 -1.91 7.54
CA LYS A 121 -3.62 -3.17 7.56
C LYS A 121 -3.73 -3.80 6.18
N PHE A 122 -3.98 -2.97 5.16
CA PHE A 122 -4.04 -3.41 3.77
C PHE A 122 -2.70 -4.00 3.30
N PHE A 123 -1.58 -3.30 3.56
CA PHE A 123 -0.23 -3.79 3.26
C PHE A 123 0.08 -5.11 3.97
N THR A 124 -0.23 -5.20 5.27
CA THR A 124 -0.05 -6.42 6.07
C THR A 124 -0.86 -7.58 5.50
N ALA A 125 -2.11 -7.35 5.11
CA ALA A 125 -2.95 -8.36 4.50
C ALA A 125 -2.42 -8.82 3.13
N ILE A 126 -1.94 -7.90 2.29
CA ILE A 126 -1.27 -8.28 1.02
C ILE A 126 -0.12 -9.24 1.32
N VAL A 127 0.81 -8.85 2.21
CA VAL A 127 1.98 -9.67 2.55
C VAL A 127 1.57 -11.06 3.08
N ALA A 128 0.51 -11.12 3.88
CA ALA A 128 -0.02 -12.38 4.43
C ALA A 128 -0.65 -13.28 3.35
N TYR A 129 -1.29 -12.72 2.33
CA TYR A 129 -1.89 -13.47 1.24
C TYR A 129 -0.92 -13.85 0.11
N ILE A 130 0.32 -13.36 0.12
CA ILE A 130 1.32 -13.81 -0.85
C ILE A 130 1.62 -15.29 -0.60
N PRO A 131 1.38 -16.18 -1.59
CA PRO A 131 1.68 -17.59 -1.45
C PRO A 131 3.16 -17.81 -1.10
N THR A 132 3.42 -18.67 -0.12
CA THR A 132 4.74 -19.30 -0.01
C THR A 132 4.93 -20.22 -1.20
N LYS A 133 5.94 -19.97 -2.01
CA LYS A 133 6.45 -21.01 -2.90
C LYS A 133 7.19 -22.00 -2.00
N ASP A 134 6.63 -23.19 -1.87
CA ASP A 134 7.39 -24.37 -1.42
C ASP A 134 8.37 -24.80 -2.53
#